data_AF-K0UMA4-F1
#
_entry.id   AF-K0UMA4-F1
#
_cell.length_a   1.000
_cell.length_b   1.000
_cell.length_c   1.000
_cell.angle_alpha   90.00
_cell.angle_beta   90.00
_cell.angle_gamma   90.00
#
_symmetry.space_group_name_H-M   'P 1'
#
loop_
_entity.id
_entity.type
_entity.pdbx_description
1 polymer ?
#
loop_
_entity_poly.entity_id
_entity_poly.type
_entity_poly.pdbx_seq_one_letter_code
_entity_poly.pdbx_strand_id
1 'polypeptide(L)'
;MYPQVLDLADDGIPVTVTCRVLGFSTQAFYKWRKAPLSQRDWDDAHLINAARDIHADDPAFGYRFIADELPGRGITAGENRVARLCSRERIWSIFAKKRGLNRRSGPPVHDDLVQRQFSAQAADQVWLADITEHRTDEGKLYLCAIKAVYSNRIVGYSIDSRMKSIGRGCPGSRRGAALTGRGYRSLRQG
;
A
#
# COMPACT_ATOMS: atom_id res chain seq x y z
N MET A 1 -31.23 -9.24 -12.11
CA MET A 1 -32.34 -8.66 -12.91
C MET A 1 -33.01 -9.79 -13.68
N TYR A 2 -34.08 -9.51 -14.45
CA TYR A 2 -34.88 -10.51 -15.15
C TYR A 2 -34.51 -10.79 -16.65
N PRO A 3 -33.23 -10.76 -17.12
CA PRO A 3 -32.91 -11.00 -18.54
C PRO A 3 -33.42 -12.36 -19.02
N GLN A 4 -33.28 -13.40 -18.19
CA GLN A 4 -33.74 -14.75 -18.50
C GLN A 4 -35.24 -14.83 -18.81
N VAL A 5 -36.04 -13.94 -18.23
CA VAL A 5 -37.49 -13.87 -18.51
C VAL A 5 -37.75 -13.27 -19.90
N LEU A 6 -36.89 -12.36 -20.38
CA LEU A 6 -36.95 -11.82 -21.74
C LEU A 6 -36.49 -12.88 -22.75
N ASP A 7 -35.33 -13.50 -22.51
CA ASP A 7 -34.78 -14.52 -23.42
C ASP A 7 -35.79 -15.65 -23.68
N LEU A 8 -36.42 -16.17 -22.62
CA LEU A 8 -37.44 -17.21 -22.75
C LEU A 8 -38.74 -16.70 -23.40
N ALA A 9 -39.08 -15.42 -23.22
CA ALA A 9 -40.23 -14.83 -23.91
C ALA A 9 -39.97 -14.68 -25.42
N ASP A 10 -38.74 -14.37 -25.81
CA ASP A 10 -38.32 -14.32 -27.22
C ASP A 10 -38.34 -15.73 -27.86
N ASP A 11 -38.06 -16.78 -27.08
CA ASP A 11 -38.23 -18.18 -27.46
C ASP A 11 -39.72 -18.64 -27.50
N GLY A 12 -40.67 -17.73 -27.28
CA GLY A 12 -42.11 -18.00 -27.33
C GLY A 12 -42.71 -18.58 -26.06
N ILE A 13 -41.95 -18.64 -24.96
CA ILE A 13 -42.45 -19.14 -23.66
C ILE A 13 -43.19 -18.01 -22.94
N PRO A 14 -44.44 -18.24 -22.48
CA PRO A 14 -45.19 -17.20 -21.78
C PRO A 14 -44.48 -16.70 -20.51
N VAL A 15 -44.34 -15.38 -20.39
CA VAL A 15 -43.74 -14.69 -19.22
C VAL A 15 -44.35 -15.17 -17.89
N THR A 16 -45.64 -15.47 -17.87
CA THR A 16 -46.36 -15.97 -16.68
C THR A 16 -45.84 -17.34 -16.21
N VAL A 17 -45.49 -18.22 -17.15
CA VAL A 17 -44.91 -19.54 -16.87
C VAL A 17 -43.48 -19.37 -16.37
N THR A 18 -42.67 -18.58 -17.07
CA THR A 18 -41.27 -18.33 -16.70
C THR A 18 -41.14 -17.68 -15.33
N CYS A 19 -41.94 -16.64 -15.04
CA CYS A 19 -41.94 -16.01 -13.72
C CYS A 19 -42.35 -16.99 -12.62
N ARG A 20 -43.33 -17.88 -12.86
CA ARG A 20 -43.74 -18.89 -11.88
C ARG A 20 -42.62 -19.89 -11.60
N VAL A 21 -41.95 -20.39 -12.64
CA VAL A 21 -40.86 -21.37 -12.52
C VAL A 21 -39.65 -20.79 -11.80
N LEU A 22 -39.29 -19.53 -12.10
CA LEU A 22 -38.15 -18.84 -11.48
C LEU A 22 -38.48 -18.21 -10.11
N GLY A 23 -39.73 -18.32 -9.63
CA GLY A 23 -40.16 -17.76 -8.34
C GLY A 23 -40.27 -16.22 -8.32
N PHE A 24 -40.48 -15.60 -9.48
CA PHE A 24 -40.62 -14.15 -9.63
C PHE A 24 -42.08 -13.70 -9.68
N SER A 25 -42.34 -12.48 -9.20
CA SER A 25 -43.62 -11.81 -9.43
C SER A 25 -43.69 -11.24 -10.84
N THR A 26 -44.76 -11.56 -11.58
CA THR A 26 -45.05 -10.99 -12.90
C THR A 26 -45.20 -9.46 -12.85
N GLN A 27 -45.79 -8.92 -11.78
CA GLN A 27 -45.91 -7.46 -11.61
C GLN A 27 -44.54 -6.80 -11.45
N ALA A 28 -43.64 -7.42 -10.70
CA ALA A 28 -42.27 -6.93 -10.52
C ALA A 28 -41.49 -6.95 -11.85
N PHE A 29 -41.67 -7.99 -12.66
CA PHE A 29 -41.10 -8.07 -14.01
C PHE A 29 -41.57 -6.92 -14.91
N TYR A 30 -42.88 -6.68 -15.02
CA TYR A 30 -43.39 -5.60 -15.88
C TYR A 30 -43.00 -4.22 -15.37
N LYS A 31 -42.90 -4.03 -14.04
CA LYS A 31 -42.39 -2.79 -13.45
C LYS A 31 -40.92 -2.58 -13.83
N TRP A 32 -40.09 -3.61 -13.72
CA TRP A 32 -38.69 -3.58 -14.14
C TRP A 32 -38.56 -3.34 -15.65
N ARG A 33 -39.38 -3.99 -16.49
CA ARG A 33 -39.34 -3.84 -17.95
C ARG A 33 -39.55 -2.40 -18.42
N LYS A 34 -40.31 -1.59 -17.68
CA LYS A 34 -40.50 -0.16 -17.99
C LYS A 34 -39.27 0.70 -17.71
N ALA A 35 -38.47 0.35 -16.70
CA ALA A 35 -37.28 1.07 -16.30
C ALA A 35 -36.22 0.06 -15.82
N PRO A 36 -35.57 -0.65 -16.76
CA PRO A 36 -34.71 -1.77 -16.43
C PRO A 36 -33.37 -1.34 -15.85
N LEU A 37 -32.98 -0.08 -15.99
CA LEU A 37 -31.77 0.50 -15.43
C LEU A 37 -32.14 1.69 -14.55
N SER A 38 -31.59 1.73 -13.34
CA SER A 38 -31.71 2.88 -12.46
C SER A 38 -30.65 3.93 -12.79
N GLN A 39 -30.86 5.18 -12.35
CA GLN A 39 -29.83 6.22 -12.45
C GLN A 39 -28.50 5.79 -11.81
N ARG A 40 -28.57 5.03 -10.71
CA ARG A 40 -27.40 4.50 -10.04
C ARG A 40 -26.61 3.51 -10.91
N ASP A 41 -27.30 2.72 -11.72
CA ASP A 41 -26.66 1.78 -12.65
C ASP A 41 -25.94 2.54 -13.77
N TRP A 42 -26.54 3.63 -14.26
CA TRP A 42 -25.90 4.54 -15.20
C TRP A 42 -24.63 5.16 -14.60
N ASP A 43 -24.72 5.71 -13.38
CA ASP A 43 -23.57 6.32 -12.71
C ASP A 43 -22.46 5.30 -12.44
N ASP A 44 -22.81 4.07 -12.01
CA ASP A 44 -21.83 2.98 -11.83
C ASP A 44 -21.18 2.59 -13.17
N ALA A 45 -21.93 2.59 -14.28
CA ALA A 45 -21.39 2.30 -15.62
C ALA A 45 -20.44 3.39 -16.11
N HIS A 46 -20.78 4.68 -15.93
CA HIS A 46 -19.89 5.80 -16.26
C HIS A 46 -18.59 5.75 -15.47
N LEU A 47 -18.67 5.46 -14.16
CA LEU A 47 -17.50 5.30 -13.31
C LEU A 47 -16.63 4.12 -13.77
N ILE A 48 -17.23 2.96 -14.08
CA ILE A 48 -16.50 1.79 -14.58
C ILE A 48 -15.76 2.10 -15.87
N ASN A 49 -16.40 2.80 -16.81
CA ASN A 49 -15.76 3.18 -18.07
C ASN A 49 -14.55 4.09 -17.82
N ALA A 50 -14.72 5.15 -17.02
CA ALA A 50 -13.60 6.03 -16.68
C ALA A 50 -12.47 5.29 -15.94
N ALA A 51 -12.81 4.37 -15.03
CA ALA A 51 -11.84 3.54 -14.32
C ALA A 51 -11.05 2.62 -15.26
N ARG A 52 -11.70 2.07 -16.29
CA ARG A 52 -11.03 1.26 -17.33
C ARG A 52 -10.10 2.10 -18.18
N ASP A 53 -10.52 3.30 -18.56
CA ASP A 53 -9.68 4.22 -19.34
C ASP A 53 -8.42 4.61 -18.56
N ILE A 54 -8.59 5.05 -17.30
CA ILE A 54 -7.45 5.39 -16.41
C ILE A 54 -6.50 4.20 -16.25
N HIS A 55 -7.05 2.99 -16.06
CA HIS A 55 -6.24 1.79 -15.87
C HIS A 55 -5.57 1.30 -17.17
N ALA A 56 -6.17 1.60 -18.33
CA ALA A 56 -5.56 1.31 -19.62
C ALA A 56 -4.39 2.27 -19.91
N ASP A 57 -4.51 3.53 -19.49
CA ASP A 57 -3.45 4.54 -19.58
C ASP A 57 -2.24 4.16 -18.71
N ASP A 58 -2.48 3.75 -17.46
CA ASP A 58 -1.44 3.20 -16.58
C ASP A 58 -1.94 1.97 -15.80
N PRO A 59 -1.55 0.75 -16.22
CA PRO A 59 -1.90 -0.48 -15.51
C PRO A 59 -1.32 -0.59 -14.10
N ALA A 60 -0.37 0.27 -13.71
CA ALA A 60 0.07 0.42 -12.33
C ALA A 60 -1.04 0.94 -11.41
N PHE A 61 -2.05 1.62 -11.95
CA PHE A 61 -3.05 2.29 -11.14
C PHE A 61 -4.08 1.27 -10.64
N GLY A 62 -4.13 1.09 -9.31
CA GLY A 62 -5.21 0.36 -8.65
C GLY A 62 -6.36 1.28 -8.26
N TYR A 63 -7.36 0.74 -7.57
CA TYR A 63 -8.57 1.49 -7.20
C TYR A 63 -8.31 2.80 -6.43
N ARG A 64 -7.20 2.90 -5.68
CA ARG A 64 -6.81 4.10 -4.92
C ARG A 64 -6.44 5.25 -5.86
N PHE A 65 -5.49 5.00 -6.77
CA PHE A 65 -5.07 6.00 -7.76
C PHE A 65 -6.21 6.32 -8.73
N ILE A 66 -7.02 5.32 -9.11
CA ILE A 66 -8.22 5.57 -9.91
C ILE A 66 -9.19 6.50 -9.17
N ALA A 67 -9.41 6.31 -7.86
CA ALA A 67 -10.27 7.19 -7.08
C ALA A 67 -9.78 8.64 -7.04
N ASP A 68 -8.45 8.86 -7.02
CA ASP A 68 -7.84 10.20 -7.03
C ASP A 68 -7.95 10.88 -8.40
N GLU A 69 -7.93 10.11 -9.50
CA GLU A 69 -8.03 10.61 -10.88
C GLU A 69 -9.48 10.90 -11.34
N LEU A 70 -10.48 10.21 -10.77
CA LEU A 70 -11.89 10.35 -11.14
C LEU A 70 -12.44 11.80 -11.05
N PRO A 71 -12.11 12.61 -10.02
CA PRO A 71 -12.51 14.02 -9.96
C PRO A 71 -12.00 14.86 -11.14
N GLY A 72 -10.80 14.56 -11.67
CA GLY A 72 -10.25 15.23 -12.85
C GLY A 72 -11.05 14.95 -14.13
N ARG A 73 -11.83 13.87 -14.15
CA ARG A 73 -12.77 13.51 -15.21
C ARG A 73 -14.22 13.89 -14.90
N GLY A 74 -14.46 14.70 -13.85
CA GLY A 74 -15.78 15.18 -13.45
C GLY A 74 -16.65 14.15 -12.72
N ILE A 75 -16.07 13.03 -12.26
CA ILE A 75 -16.80 11.97 -11.57
C ILE A 75 -16.47 12.00 -10.08
N THR A 76 -17.47 12.31 -9.26
CA THR A 76 -17.33 12.28 -7.79
C THR A 76 -17.86 10.95 -7.24
N ALA A 77 -16.99 10.16 -6.64
CA ALA A 77 -17.36 8.90 -5.99
C ALA A 77 -16.52 8.64 -4.73
N GLY A 78 -17.15 8.07 -3.70
CA GLY A 78 -16.43 7.66 -2.51
C GLY A 78 -15.50 6.46 -2.77
N GLU A 79 -14.35 6.42 -2.10
CA GLU A 79 -13.33 5.39 -2.29
C GLU A 79 -13.88 3.96 -2.19
N ASN A 80 -14.77 3.69 -1.22
CA ASN A 80 -15.43 2.38 -1.06
C ASN A 80 -16.27 1.97 -2.28
N ARG A 81 -16.92 2.93 -2.95
CA ARG A 81 -17.69 2.68 -4.19
C ARG A 81 -16.73 2.30 -5.31
N VAL A 82 -15.65 3.04 -5.48
CA VAL A 82 -14.62 2.79 -6.50
C VAL A 82 -13.97 1.42 -6.27
N ALA A 83 -13.58 1.11 -5.03
CA ALA A 83 -13.00 -0.17 -4.64
C ALA A 83 -13.90 -1.36 -4.98
N ARG A 84 -15.20 -1.26 -4.63
CA ARG A 84 -16.21 -2.28 -4.94
C ARG A 84 -16.34 -2.49 -6.45
N LEU A 85 -16.44 -1.42 -7.24
CA LEU A 85 -16.61 -1.50 -8.70
C LEU A 85 -15.35 -2.03 -9.38
N CYS A 86 -14.17 -1.50 -9.04
CA CYS A 86 -12.90 -2.00 -9.58
C CYS A 86 -12.69 -3.48 -9.26
N SER A 87 -13.05 -3.93 -8.05
CA SER A 87 -12.94 -5.34 -7.67
C SER A 87 -13.86 -6.24 -8.49
N ARG A 88 -15.09 -5.79 -8.78
CA ARG A 88 -16.05 -6.52 -9.62
C ARG A 88 -15.57 -6.64 -11.07
N GLU A 89 -14.97 -5.58 -11.58
CA GLU A 89 -14.41 -5.50 -12.94
C GLU A 89 -12.99 -6.08 -13.05
N ARG A 90 -12.44 -6.62 -11.95
CA ARG A 90 -11.07 -7.18 -11.86
C ARG A 90 -9.97 -6.18 -12.27
N ILE A 91 -10.19 -4.90 -12.00
CA ILE A 91 -9.22 -3.83 -12.20
C ILE A 91 -8.28 -3.81 -10.99
N TRP A 92 -7.07 -4.33 -11.18
CA TRP A 92 -6.04 -4.42 -10.14
C TRP A 92 -4.73 -3.85 -10.66
N SER A 93 -4.04 -3.09 -9.81
CA SER A 93 -2.69 -2.62 -10.08
C SER A 93 -1.77 -3.79 -10.44
N ILE A 94 -0.94 -3.66 -11.49
CA ILE A 94 0.10 -4.65 -11.80
C ILE A 94 1.11 -4.79 -10.64
N PHE A 95 1.29 -3.75 -9.83
CA PHE A 95 2.13 -3.79 -8.64
C PHE A 95 1.45 -4.45 -7.43
N ALA A 96 0.29 -5.10 -7.60
CA ALA A 96 -0.46 -5.76 -6.54
C ALA A 96 0.19 -7.07 -6.04
N LYS A 97 1.35 -6.93 -5.36
CA LYS A 97 1.64 -7.44 -4.00
C LYS A 97 3.15 -7.37 -3.76
N LYS A 98 3.58 -6.49 -2.84
CA LYS A 98 4.61 -6.91 -1.89
C LYS A 98 3.89 -7.90 -0.97
N ARG A 99 3.99 -9.21 -1.25
CA ARG A 99 3.63 -10.24 -0.26
C ARG A 99 4.39 -9.83 1.01
N GLY A 100 3.65 -9.43 2.06
CA GLY A 100 4.27 -9.17 3.35
C GLY A 100 5.14 -10.38 3.67
N LEU A 101 6.44 -10.15 3.86
CA LEU A 101 7.36 -11.21 4.22
C LEU A 101 6.95 -11.67 5.63
N ASN A 102 5.98 -12.57 5.73
CA ASN A 102 5.61 -13.26 6.97
C ASN A 102 6.70 -14.26 7.36
N ARG A 103 7.97 -13.88 7.18
CA ARG A 103 9.09 -14.60 7.75
C ARG A 103 9.19 -14.10 9.18
N ARG A 104 8.77 -14.95 10.13
CA ARG A 104 9.13 -14.76 11.54
C ARG A 104 10.65 -14.56 11.57
N SER A 105 11.07 -13.37 12.01
CA SER A 105 12.49 -13.09 12.23
C SER A 105 13.05 -14.20 13.11
N GLY A 106 14.17 -14.80 12.69
CA GLY A 106 14.87 -15.78 13.52
C GLY A 106 15.28 -15.17 14.87
N PRO A 107 15.65 -16.01 15.85
CA PRO A 107 16.12 -15.51 17.14
C PRO A 107 17.27 -14.50 16.96
N PRO A 108 17.31 -13.43 17.77
CA PRO A 108 18.33 -12.40 17.64
C PRO A 108 19.73 -13.00 17.81
N VAL A 109 20.62 -12.70 16.85
CA VAL A 109 21.99 -13.23 16.80
C VAL A 109 22.92 -12.51 17.80
N HIS A 110 22.44 -11.43 18.43
CA HIS A 110 23.22 -10.55 19.30
C HIS A 110 22.41 -10.13 20.54
N ASP A 111 23.12 -9.85 21.65
CA ASP A 111 22.53 -9.34 22.88
C ASP A 111 21.82 -8.00 22.62
N ASP A 112 20.56 -7.91 23.02
CA ASP A 112 19.77 -6.68 22.98
C ASP A 112 20.13 -5.79 24.18
N LEU A 113 21.14 -4.94 23.98
CA LEU A 113 21.66 -4.03 25.02
C LEU A 113 20.63 -2.98 25.50
N VAL A 114 19.56 -2.75 24.73
CA VAL A 114 18.49 -1.82 25.12
C VAL A 114 17.18 -2.51 25.45
N GLN A 115 17.12 -3.84 25.40
CA GLN A 115 15.92 -4.62 25.72
C GLN A 115 14.66 -4.08 25.00
N ARG A 116 14.81 -3.68 23.73
CA ARG A 116 13.78 -3.03 22.89
C ARG A 116 13.22 -1.72 23.44
N GLN A 117 13.89 -1.07 24.39
CA GLN A 117 13.54 0.24 24.91
C GLN A 117 14.22 1.33 24.08
N PHE A 118 13.49 1.87 23.10
CA PHE A 118 13.96 2.94 22.22
C PHE A 118 13.55 4.34 22.71
N SER A 119 13.62 4.56 24.01
CA SER A 119 13.35 5.85 24.66
C SER A 119 14.54 6.26 25.54
N ALA A 120 14.78 7.56 25.67
CA ALA A 120 15.86 8.12 26.48
C ALA A 120 15.33 9.31 27.28
N GLN A 121 15.72 9.43 28.55
CA GLN A 121 15.29 10.51 29.45
C GLN A 121 16.23 11.72 29.41
N ALA A 122 17.46 11.54 28.92
CA ALA A 122 18.44 12.60 28.74
C ALA A 122 19.26 12.41 27.45
N ALA A 123 19.93 13.47 27.02
CA ALA A 123 20.90 13.42 25.93
C ALA A 123 22.02 12.39 26.22
N ASP A 124 22.64 11.88 25.16
CA ASP A 124 23.78 10.95 25.22
C ASP A 124 23.54 9.61 25.95
N GLN A 125 22.29 9.21 26.13
CA GLN A 125 21.96 7.91 26.72
C GLN A 125 21.83 6.79 25.70
N VAL A 126 21.16 7.06 24.57
CA VAL A 126 20.86 6.07 23.53
C VAL A 126 21.00 6.71 22.16
N TRP A 127 21.84 6.10 21.32
CA TRP A 127 21.99 6.48 19.91
C TRP A 127 21.64 5.31 19.00
N LEU A 128 21.02 5.62 17.86
CA LEU A 128 20.72 4.66 16.80
C LEU A 128 21.65 4.92 15.64
N ALA A 129 22.22 3.86 15.08
CA ALA A 129 23.01 3.93 13.86
C ALA A 129 22.32 3.10 12.77
N ASP A 130 22.16 3.70 11.60
CA ASP A 130 21.67 3.02 10.40
C ASP A 130 22.64 3.19 9.24
N ILE A 131 22.74 2.14 8.40
CA ILE A 131 23.54 2.17 7.17
C ILE A 131 22.60 1.95 5.99
N THR A 132 22.47 2.96 5.15
CA THR A 132 21.63 2.91 3.94
C THR A 132 22.52 2.82 2.69
N GLU A 133 22.16 1.93 1.76
CA GLU A 133 22.77 1.85 0.42
C GLU A 133 21.89 2.61 -0.57
N HIS A 134 22.48 3.58 -1.28
CA HIS A 134 21.88 4.29 -2.39
C HIS A 134 22.58 3.93 -3.69
N ARG A 135 21.82 3.74 -4.77
CA ARG A 135 22.38 3.56 -6.11
C ARG A 135 22.47 4.90 -6.82
N THR A 136 23.62 5.16 -7.43
CA THR A 136 23.91 6.32 -8.28
C THR A 136 24.42 5.84 -9.64
N ASP A 137 24.51 6.74 -10.61
CA ASP A 137 25.01 6.41 -11.96
C ASP A 137 26.50 6.03 -11.96
N GLU A 138 27.26 6.48 -10.96
CA GLU A 138 28.68 6.20 -10.77
C GLU A 138 28.95 4.95 -9.89
N GLY A 139 27.90 4.33 -9.34
CA GLY A 139 28.02 3.13 -8.52
C GLY A 139 27.16 3.16 -7.26
N LYS A 140 27.68 2.55 -6.18
CA LYS A 140 26.97 2.47 -4.91
C LYS A 140 27.50 3.50 -3.93
N LEU A 141 26.60 4.20 -3.26
CA LEU A 141 26.88 5.15 -2.19
C LEU A 141 26.36 4.60 -0.87
N TYR A 142 27.19 4.58 0.16
CA TYR A 142 26.82 4.16 1.50
C TYR A 142 26.74 5.37 2.42
N LEU A 143 25.58 5.58 3.04
CA LEU A 143 25.35 6.58 4.08
C LEU A 143 25.24 5.88 5.43
N CYS A 144 26.08 6.28 6.39
CA CYS A 144 25.95 5.89 7.79
C CYS A 144 25.50 7.12 8.59
N ALA A 145 24.38 7.03 9.29
CA ALA A 145 23.84 8.13 10.10
C ALA A 145 23.65 7.70 11.55
N ILE A 146 23.98 8.60 12.49
CA ILE A 146 23.78 8.43 13.92
C ILE A 146 22.69 9.39 14.39
N LYS A 147 21.61 8.84 14.95
CA LYS A 147 20.47 9.58 15.50
C LYS A 147 20.46 9.49 17.03
N ALA A 148 20.32 10.63 17.70
CA ALA A 148 20.05 10.66 19.14
C ALA A 148 18.57 10.36 19.42
N VAL A 149 18.30 9.40 20.30
CA VAL A 149 16.92 9.03 20.68
C VAL A 149 16.22 10.13 21.47
N TYR A 150 16.94 10.81 22.36
CA TYR A 150 16.37 11.87 23.21
C TYR A 150 15.83 13.06 22.41
N SER A 151 16.62 13.58 21.46
CA SER A 151 16.27 14.79 20.70
C SER A 151 15.62 14.51 19.35
N ASN A 152 15.60 13.24 18.91
CA ASN A 152 15.21 12.83 17.56
C ASN A 152 16.03 13.49 16.42
N ARG A 153 17.21 14.04 16.70
CA ARG A 153 18.08 14.69 15.70
C ARG A 153 19.21 13.78 15.24
N ILE A 154 19.68 14.02 14.03
CA ILE A 154 20.93 13.42 13.52
C ILE A 154 22.10 14.16 14.18
N VAL A 155 22.97 13.39 14.83
CA VAL A 155 24.16 13.90 15.55
C VAL A 155 25.40 13.85 14.65
N GLY A 156 25.44 12.91 13.72
CA GLY A 156 26.53 12.79 12.75
C GLY A 156 26.18 11.85 11.60
N TYR A 157 26.90 12.01 10.50
CA TYR A 157 26.79 11.13 9.34
C TYR A 157 28.15 10.98 8.63
N SER A 158 28.29 9.91 7.86
CA SER A 158 29.46 9.65 7.02
C SER A 158 29.00 9.01 5.71
N ILE A 159 29.63 9.41 4.61
CA ILE A 159 29.28 8.95 3.25
C ILE A 159 30.55 8.41 2.59
N ASP A 160 30.47 7.23 2.00
CA ASP A 160 31.59 6.61 1.28
C ASP A 160 31.07 5.73 0.13
N SER A 161 31.87 5.59 -0.91
CA SER A 161 31.68 4.65 -2.03
C SER A 161 31.81 3.18 -1.63
N ARG A 162 32.42 2.88 -0.47
CA ARG A 162 32.63 1.51 0.03
C ARG A 162 32.18 1.36 1.47
N MET A 163 31.43 0.29 1.75
CA MET A 163 31.15 -0.15 3.11
C MET A 163 32.46 -0.59 3.78
N LYS A 164 33.05 0.29 4.60
CA LYS A 164 34.17 -0.07 5.46
C LYS A 164 33.62 -0.80 6.68
N SER A 165 34.14 -1.99 6.97
CA SER A 165 33.87 -2.62 8.25
C SER A 165 34.44 -1.69 9.33
N ILE A 166 33.62 -1.33 10.31
CA ILE A 166 34.12 -0.68 11.54
C ILE A 166 35.00 -1.71 12.23
N GLY A 167 36.29 -1.68 11.88
CA GLY A 167 37.33 -2.54 12.39
C GLY A 167 38.08 -1.81 13.50
N ARG A 168 37.87 -2.24 14.74
CA ARG A 168 38.85 -2.28 15.85
C ARG A 168 39.62 -1.00 16.24
N GLY A 169 39.18 0.20 15.87
CA GLY A 169 39.76 1.46 16.35
C GLY A 169 38.93 2.25 17.37
N CYS A 170 37.68 1.87 17.61
CA CYS A 170 36.76 2.58 18.51
C CYS A 170 36.16 1.61 19.53
N PRO A 171 36.21 1.90 20.84
CA PRO A 171 35.60 1.06 21.87
C PRO A 171 34.08 1.22 21.81
N GLY A 172 33.40 0.35 21.07
CA GLY A 172 31.93 0.39 20.94
C GLY A 172 31.42 -0.17 19.62
N SER A 173 31.86 -1.35 19.23
CA SER A 173 31.43 -2.00 17.99
C SER A 173 30.51 -3.18 18.28
N ARG A 174 29.20 -2.98 18.19
CA ARG A 174 28.25 -4.05 17.85
C ARG A 174 27.24 -3.49 16.84
N ARG A 175 27.15 -4.14 15.68
CA ARG A 175 26.16 -3.79 14.65
C ARG A 175 24.77 -4.02 15.23
N GLY A 176 23.90 -3.01 15.10
CA GLY A 176 22.57 -3.00 15.70
C GLY A 176 22.54 -2.75 17.21
N ALA A 177 23.63 -2.29 17.81
CA ALA A 177 23.61 -1.90 19.22
C ALA A 177 23.26 -0.42 19.33
N ALA A 178 22.17 -0.14 20.03
CA ALA A 178 22.07 1.10 20.75
C ALA A 178 23.27 1.21 21.69
N LEU A 179 24.12 2.19 21.44
CA LEU A 179 25.30 2.44 22.25
C LEU A 179 24.88 3.32 23.43
N THR A 180 25.17 2.88 24.65
CA THR A 180 25.03 3.72 25.85
C THR A 180 26.25 4.63 25.97
N GLY A 181 26.03 5.92 26.24
CA GLY A 181 27.04 6.99 26.12
C GLY A 181 28.24 6.97 27.07
N ARG A 182 28.62 5.83 27.64
CA ARG A 182 29.82 5.72 28.49
C ARG A 182 31.16 5.73 27.71
N GLY A 183 31.14 5.79 26.37
CA GLY A 183 32.34 5.58 25.53
C GLY A 183 32.83 6.73 24.65
N TYR A 184 32.10 7.85 24.50
CA TYR A 184 32.43 8.90 23.51
C TYR A 184 32.92 10.20 24.18
N ARG A 185 34.12 10.20 24.77
CA ARG A 185 34.79 11.43 25.26
C ARG A 185 36.09 11.78 24.51
N SER A 186 36.36 11.14 23.38
CA SER A 186 37.50 11.50 22.54
C SER A 186 37.04 11.49 21.09
N LEU A 187 37.06 12.67 20.48
CA LEU A 187 37.03 13.01 19.05
C LEU A 187 36.27 14.33 18.85
N ARG A 188 36.74 15.37 19.53
CA ARG A 188 36.69 16.75 19.05
C ARG A 188 38.14 17.17 18.85
N GLN A 189 38.64 17.10 17.62
CA GLN A 189 39.67 17.93 17.00
C GLN A 189 40.25 17.19 15.79
N GLY A 190 40.26 17.89 14.66
CA GLY A 190 40.60 17.41 13.33
C GLY A 190 39.79 18.19 12.31
#